data_AF-A0A9W9USG5-F1
#
_entry.id   AF-A0A9W9USG5-F1
#
_cell.length_a   1.000
_cell.length_b   1.000
_cell.length_c   1.000
_cell.angle_alpha   90.00
_cell.angle_beta   90.00
_cell.angle_gamma   90.00
#
_symmetry.space_group_name_H-M   'P 1'
#
loop_
_entity.id
_entity.type
_entity.pdbx_description
1 polymer ?
#
loop_
_entity_poly.entity_id
_entity_poly.type
_entity_poly.pdbx_seq_one_letter_code
_entity_poly.pdbx_strand_id
1 'polypeptide(L)'
;MRAAGFFIGLMNFVIGLAAPAVEIHSNAPPSASGCFPFADPHCGIGTYCQCRDGRIYLFNRATGNCDPPWGYAGDSIRSLPGYRCNK
;
A
#
# COMPACT_ATOMS: atom_id res chain seq x y z
N MET A 1 -18.04 -9.75 62.68
CA MET A 1 -16.92 -9.43 61.76
C MET A 1 -17.45 -9.52 60.34
N ARG A 2 -16.93 -8.68 59.44
CA ARG A 2 -17.55 -8.24 58.18
C ARG A 2 -17.73 -9.37 57.16
N ALA A 3 -18.94 -9.49 56.59
CA ALA A 3 -19.19 -10.32 55.41
C ALA A 3 -18.62 -9.61 54.18
N ALA A 4 -17.55 -10.18 53.60
CA ALA A 4 -16.96 -9.69 52.37
C ALA A 4 -17.76 -10.23 51.18
N GLY A 5 -18.52 -9.34 50.52
CA GLY A 5 -19.20 -9.64 49.27
C GLY A 5 -18.22 -9.83 48.14
N PHE A 6 -18.30 -10.98 47.46
CA PHE A 6 -17.59 -11.22 46.20
C PHE A 6 -18.58 -11.09 45.04
N PHE A 7 -18.68 -9.88 44.48
CA PHE A 7 -19.31 -9.65 43.18
C PHE A 7 -18.30 -10.02 42.09
N ILE A 8 -18.41 -11.23 41.54
CA ILE A 8 -17.62 -11.65 40.38
C ILE A 8 -18.35 -11.16 39.12
N GLY A 9 -17.90 -10.03 38.59
CA GLY A 9 -18.39 -9.44 37.35
C GLY A 9 -18.02 -10.27 36.13
N LEU A 10 -19.02 -10.58 35.30
CA LEU A 10 -18.88 -11.19 33.97
C LEU A 10 -18.08 -10.26 33.04
N MET A 11 -16.81 -10.57 32.82
CA MET A 11 -16.03 -9.92 31.77
C MET A 11 -16.31 -10.59 30.42
N ASN A 12 -17.02 -9.87 29.55
CA ASN A 12 -17.20 -10.23 28.15
C ASN A 12 -15.87 -9.99 27.40
N PHE A 13 -15.14 -11.07 27.07
CA PHE A 13 -13.94 -10.99 26.26
C PHE A 13 -14.35 -11.02 24.77
N VAL A 14 -14.46 -9.84 24.14
CA VAL A 14 -14.57 -9.75 22.68
C VAL A 14 -13.18 -9.85 22.10
N ILE A 15 -12.87 -11.01 21.51
CA ILE A 15 -11.65 -11.18 20.72
C ILE A 15 -11.92 -10.52 19.36
N GLY A 16 -11.51 -9.27 19.21
CA GLY A 16 -11.38 -8.63 17.91
C GLY A 16 -10.24 -9.29 17.15
N LEU A 17 -10.54 -9.96 16.04
CA LEU A 17 -9.54 -10.39 15.06
C LEU A 17 -8.93 -9.13 14.45
N ALA A 18 -7.84 -8.64 15.04
CA ALA A 18 -6.99 -7.64 14.40
C ALA A 18 -6.41 -8.28 13.14
N ALA A 19 -6.90 -7.87 11.97
CA ALA A 19 -6.25 -8.17 10.71
C ALA A 19 -4.79 -7.68 10.80
N PRO A 20 -3.80 -8.47 10.35
CA PRO A 20 -2.44 -7.98 10.31
C PRO A 20 -2.41 -6.78 9.35
N ALA A 21 -2.20 -5.58 9.90
CA ALA A 21 -1.73 -4.47 9.10
C ALA A 21 -0.35 -4.90 8.59
N VAL A 22 -0.26 -5.21 7.30
CA VAL A 22 1.03 -5.45 6.64
C VAL A 22 1.76 -4.11 6.65
N GLU A 23 2.58 -3.89 7.66
CA GLU A 23 3.51 -2.78 7.68
C GLU A 23 4.64 -3.13 6.70
N ILE A 24 4.50 -2.65 5.47
CA ILE A 24 5.59 -2.64 4.49
C ILE A 24 6.67 -1.71 5.08
N HIS A 25 7.60 -2.28 5.84
CA HIS A 25 8.78 -1.58 6.30
C HIS A 25 9.76 -1.43 5.12
N SER A 26 9.49 -0.47 4.25
CA SER A 26 10.45 -0.04 3.24
C SER A 26 11.51 0.81 3.95
N ASN A 27 12.70 0.24 4.17
CA ASN A 27 13.92 1.00 4.52
C ASN A 27 14.39 1.97 3.41
N ALA A 28 13.58 2.18 2.37
CA ALA A 28 13.84 3.18 1.35
C ALA A 28 13.53 4.56 1.95
N PRO A 29 14.44 5.55 1.85
CA PRO A 29 14.11 6.92 2.20
C PRO A 29 12.82 7.32 1.45
N PRO A 30 11.92 8.08 2.08
CA PRO A 30 10.72 8.56 1.41
C PRO A 30 11.14 9.29 0.14
N SER A 31 10.61 8.85 -1.01
CA SER A 31 10.86 9.52 -2.29
C SER A 31 10.48 11.00 -2.14
N ALA A 32 11.40 11.90 -2.48
CA ALA A 32 11.19 13.34 -2.47
C ALA A 32 10.07 13.75 -3.43
N SER A 33 9.90 13.01 -4.53
CA SER A 33 8.79 13.17 -5.47
C SER A 33 7.48 12.52 -5.01
N GLY A 34 7.50 11.71 -3.93
CA GLY A 34 6.34 10.96 -3.46
C GLY A 34 5.90 9.86 -4.44
N CYS A 35 6.83 9.37 -5.26
CA CYS A 35 6.60 8.35 -6.28
C CYS A 35 7.30 7.05 -5.93
N PHE A 36 6.60 5.94 -6.06
CA PHE A 36 7.12 4.62 -5.69
C PHE A 36 6.97 3.64 -6.85
N PRO A 37 7.94 2.71 -7.02
CA PRO A 37 7.82 1.68 -8.02
C PRO A 37 6.66 0.73 -7.69
N PHE A 38 5.87 0.42 -8.70
CA PHE A 38 4.73 -0.47 -8.64
C PHE A 38 4.73 -1.38 -9.87
N ALA A 39 4.31 -2.63 -9.69
CA ALA A 39 4.07 -3.57 -10.79
C ALA A 39 2.90 -4.48 -10.41
N ASP A 40 2.13 -4.89 -11.41
CA ASP A 40 1.05 -5.86 -11.22
C ASP A 40 1.04 -6.86 -12.40
N PRO A 41 1.87 -7.91 -12.32
CA PRO A 41 1.99 -8.89 -13.39
C PRO A 41 0.70 -9.68 -13.60
N HIS A 42 -0.15 -9.84 -12.56
CA HIS A 42 -1.46 -10.48 -12.71
C HIS A 42 -2.38 -9.67 -13.61
N CYS A 43 -2.24 -8.35 -13.57
CA CYS A 43 -2.99 -7.43 -14.41
C CYS A 43 -2.31 -7.09 -15.74
N GLY A 44 -1.19 -7.73 -16.08
CA GLY A 44 -0.42 -7.44 -17.29
C GLY A 44 0.35 -6.11 -17.22
N ILE A 45 0.54 -5.56 -16.02
CA ILE A 45 1.22 -4.28 -15.77
C ILE A 45 2.66 -4.53 -15.37
N GLY A 46 3.59 -4.00 -16.18
CA GLY A 46 5.01 -3.98 -15.87
C GLY A 46 5.37 -2.98 -14.77
N THR A 47 6.66 -2.73 -14.56
CA THR A 47 7.12 -1.74 -13.57
C THR A 47 6.85 -0.32 -14.04
N TYR A 48 6.07 0.42 -13.25
CA TYR A 48 5.79 1.85 -13.38
C TYR A 48 6.04 2.57 -12.05
N CYS A 49 5.93 3.90 -12.06
CA CYS A 49 6.00 4.74 -10.87
C CYS A 49 4.61 5.27 -10.54
N GLN A 50 4.07 4.92 -9.38
CA GLN A 50 2.82 5.48 -8.89
C GLN A 50 3.13 6.59 -7.88
N CYS A 51 2.56 7.76 -8.11
CA CYS A 51 2.82 8.96 -7.31
C CYS A 51 1.63 9.33 -6.43
N ARG A 52 1.89 10.10 -5.36
CA ARG A 52 0.85 10.57 -4.43
C ARG A 52 -0.24 11.44 -5.05
N ASP A 53 0.02 12.05 -6.21
CA ASP A 53 -0.96 12.81 -6.97
C ASP A 53 -1.95 11.92 -7.74
N GLY A 54 -1.77 10.60 -7.69
CA GLY A 54 -2.58 9.60 -8.38
C GLY A 54 -2.12 9.30 -9.81
N ARG A 55 -1.15 10.05 -10.33
CA ARG A 55 -0.60 9.83 -11.67
C ARG A 55 0.41 8.70 -11.70
N ILE A 56 0.58 8.15 -12.88
CA ILE A 56 1.54 7.10 -13.17
C ILE A 56 2.57 7.62 -14.17
N TYR A 57 3.83 7.37 -13.84
CA TYR A 57 5.00 7.72 -14.64
C TYR A 57 5.79 6.46 -15.02
N LEU A 58 6.68 6.58 -15.99
CA LEU A 58 7.58 5.49 -16.38
C LEU A 58 8.61 5.22 -15.27
N PHE A 59 8.97 3.95 -15.11
CA PHE A 59 10.04 3.56 -14.21
C PHE A 59 11.42 3.90 -14.80
N ASN A 60 12.26 4.65 -14.08
CA ASN A 60 13.56 5.05 -14.59
C ASN A 60 14.53 3.89 -14.54
N ARG A 61 14.72 3.22 -15.67
CA ARG A 61 15.66 2.09 -15.76
C ARG A 61 17.13 2.50 -15.66
N ALA A 62 17.46 3.76 -15.97
CA ALA A 62 18.83 4.24 -15.88
C ALA A 62 19.25 4.47 -14.42
N THR A 63 18.35 5.00 -13.59
CA THR A 63 18.60 5.24 -12.16
C THR A 63 18.05 4.14 -11.24
N GLY A 64 17.25 3.23 -11.77
CA GLY A 64 16.59 2.17 -11.01
C GLY A 64 15.56 2.69 -10.01
N ASN A 65 14.97 3.86 -10.23
CA ASN A 65 14.08 4.50 -9.27
C ASN A 65 12.92 5.29 -9.93
N CYS A 66 12.10 5.90 -9.07
CA CYS A 66 10.97 6.77 -9.44
C CYS A 66 11.20 8.25 -9.06
N ASP A 67 12.45 8.60 -8.76
CA ASP A 67 12.80 9.90 -8.20
C ASP A 67 13.98 10.50 -8.98
N PRO A 68 13.75 11.53 -9.80
CA PRO A 68 12.46 12.17 -10.10
C PRO A 68 11.55 11.32 -11.02
N PRO A 69 10.22 11.57 -11.04
CA PRO A 69 9.31 10.95 -12.00
C PRO A 69 9.65 11.44 -13.41
N TRP A 70 9.57 10.56 -14.39
CA TRP A 70 9.88 10.88 -15.77
C TRP A 70 8.92 10.12 -16.69
N GLY A 71 8.52 10.75 -17.79
CA GLY A 71 7.60 10.16 -18.77
C GLY A 71 6.22 9.89 -18.18
N TYR A 72 5.27 10.77 -18.44
CA TYR A 72 3.88 10.52 -18.05
C TYR A 72 3.32 9.26 -18.75
N ALA A 73 2.69 8.38 -17.98
CA ALA A 73 2.13 7.13 -18.49
C ALA A 73 0.59 7.07 -18.40
N GLY A 74 -0.02 7.76 -17.43
CA GLY A 74 -1.48 7.84 -17.32
C GLY A 74 -2.00 8.33 -15.96
N ASP A 75 -3.32 8.53 -15.89
CA ASP A 75 -4.01 8.99 -14.67
C ASP A 75 -4.43 7.82 -13.77
N SER A 76 -4.31 6.57 -14.23
CA SER A 76 -4.62 5.39 -13.44
C SER A 76 -3.97 4.11 -14.00
N ILE A 77 -3.95 3.04 -13.20
CA ILE A 77 -3.43 1.73 -13.64
C ILE A 77 -4.25 1.19 -14.83
N ARG A 78 -5.55 1.53 -14.89
CA ARG A 78 -6.47 1.06 -15.93
C ARG A 78 -6.20 1.67 -17.31
N SER A 79 -5.58 2.85 -17.35
CA SER A 79 -5.21 3.51 -18.61
C SER A 79 -3.88 2.99 -19.18
N LEU A 80 -3.17 2.13 -18.43
CA LEU A 80 -1.87 1.65 -18.87
C LEU A 80 -2.02 0.60 -19.99
N PRO A 81 -1.09 0.61 -20.97
CA PRO A 81 -1.07 -0.41 -22.00
C PRO A 81 -0.84 -1.78 -21.37
N GLY A 82 -1.65 -2.75 -21.79
CA GLY A 82 -1.55 -4.13 -21.29
C GLY A 82 -2.38 -4.43 -20.04
N TYR A 83 -3.09 -3.45 -19.47
CA TYR A 83 -4.03 -3.69 -18.37
C TYR A 83 -5.11 -4.71 -18.76
N ARG A 84 -5.26 -5.77 -17.95
CA ARG A 84 -6.23 -6.86 -18.18
C ARG A 84 -7.06 -7.24 -16.96
N CYS A 85 -6.89 -6.55 -15.84
CA CYS A 85 -7.69 -6.78 -14.63
C CYS A 85 -9.03 -6.04 -14.72
N ASN A 86 -9.80 -6.40 -15.72
CA ASN A 86 -11.15 -5.94 -15.91
C ASN A 86 -11.97 -6.74 -14.89
N LYS A 87 -12.58 -6.07 -13.91
CA LYS A 87 -13.51 -6.72 -12.97
C LYS A 87 -14.64 -7.42 -13.72
#